data_AF-S4N0P1-F1
#
_entry.id   AF-S4N0P1-F1
#
_cell.length_a   1.000
_cell.length_b   1.000
_cell.length_c   1.000
_cell.angle_alpha   90.00
_cell.angle_beta   90.00
_cell.angle_gamma   90.00
#
_symmetry.space_group_name_H-M   'P 1'
#
loop_
_entity.id
_entity.type
_entity.pdbx_description
1 polymer ?
#
loop_
_entity_poly.entity_id
_entity_poly.type
_entity_poly.pdbx_seq_one_letter_code
_entity_poly.pdbx_strand_id
1 'polypeptide(L)' 'MAEYTVPEDARASIDTILVDGTDAVLMGHLSGTVRATGKSFSGPFALRLTVEGGRITRHHLYENSASIAAACTP' A
#
# COMPACT_ATOMS: atom_id res chain seq x y z
N MET A 1 3.99 0.79 -10.70
CA MET A 1 4.71 1.00 -9.43
C MET A 1 6.19 1.27 -9.67
N ALA A 2 6.98 0.30 -10.20
CA ALA A 2 8.43 0.48 -10.43
C ALA A 2 8.84 1.66 -11.35
N GLU A 3 7.95 2.08 -12.25
CA GLU A 3 8.16 3.23 -13.13
C GLU A 3 8.17 4.58 -12.36
N TYR A 4 7.37 4.70 -11.30
CA TYR A 4 7.13 5.96 -10.58
C TYR A 4 7.79 6.02 -9.20
N THR A 5 8.14 4.87 -8.62
CA THR A 5 8.87 4.78 -7.37
C THR A 5 10.28 4.25 -7.60
N VAL A 6 11.23 4.64 -6.73
CA VAL A 6 12.55 4.03 -6.68
C VAL A 6 12.40 2.63 -6.06
N PRO A 7 12.54 1.52 -6.84
CA PRO A 7 12.13 0.18 -6.39
C PRO A 7 12.95 -0.34 -5.22
N GLU A 8 14.21 0.06 -5.14
CA GLU A 8 15.14 -0.26 -4.04
C GLU A 8 14.72 0.33 -2.67
N ASP A 9 13.95 1.42 -2.70
CA ASP A 9 13.42 2.10 -1.51
C ASP A 9 11.99 1.66 -1.15
N ALA A 10 11.34 0.88 -2.01
CA ALA A 10 10.00 0.39 -1.74
C ALA A 10 10.06 -0.64 -0.62
N ARG A 11 9.43 -0.31 0.52
CA ARG A 11 9.27 -1.22 1.67
C ARG A 11 7.80 -1.38 1.97
N ALA A 12 7.39 -2.64 2.14
CA ALA A 12 6.10 -2.99 2.71
C ALA A 12 6.33 -4.03 3.81
N SER A 13 5.84 -3.75 5.01
CA SER A 13 5.71 -4.73 6.08
C SER A 13 4.25 -5.03 6.31
N ILE A 14 3.93 -6.27 6.66
CA ILE A 14 2.59 -6.66 7.11
C ILE A 14 2.71 -6.93 8.61
N ASP A 15 1.94 -6.20 9.39
CA ASP A 15 1.95 -6.28 10.85
C ASP A 15 0.78 -7.14 11.36
N THR A 16 -0.36 -7.15 10.64
CA THR A 16 -1.56 -7.88 11.06
C THR A 16 -2.36 -8.36 9.86
N ILE A 17 -2.92 -9.57 9.98
CA ILE A 17 -3.85 -10.14 9.02
C ILE A 17 -5.10 -10.57 9.79
N LEU A 18 -6.26 -10.07 9.38
CA LEU A 18 -7.57 -10.49 9.88
C LEU A 18 -8.32 -11.16 8.73
N VAL A 19 -8.92 -12.32 8.98
CA VAL A 19 -9.69 -13.07 8.00
C VAL A 19 -11.07 -13.38 8.58
N ASP A 20 -12.11 -13.09 7.80
CA ASP A 20 -13.49 -13.42 8.13
C ASP A 20 -14.20 -13.93 6.87
N GLY A 21 -14.44 -15.24 6.81
CA GLY A 21 -15.02 -15.89 5.63
C GLY A 21 -14.19 -15.67 4.37
N THR A 22 -14.80 -15.05 3.36
CA THR A 22 -14.14 -14.69 2.08
C THR A 22 -13.44 -13.33 2.14
N ASP A 23 -13.63 -12.54 3.20
CA ASP A 23 -13.01 -11.24 3.36
C ASP A 23 -11.71 -11.35 4.18
N ALA A 24 -10.74 -10.51 3.82
CA ALA A 24 -9.50 -10.33 4.58
C ALA A 24 -9.12 -8.86 4.68
N VAL A 25 -8.52 -8.47 5.80
CA VAL A 25 -7.89 -7.17 5.99
C VAL A 25 -6.43 -7.38 6.38
N LEU A 26 -5.51 -6.88 5.55
CA LEU A 26 -4.08 -6.83 5.83
C LEU A 26 -3.73 -5.43 6.26
N MET A 27 -3.01 -5.28 7.37
CA MET A 27 -2.54 -4.00 7.88
C MET A 27 -1.04 -4.02 8.03
N GLY A 28 -0.41 -2.88 7.80
CA GLY A 28 1.03 -2.78 7.87
C GLY A 28 1.54 -1.37 7.61
N HIS A 29 2.82 -1.28 7.28
CA HIS A 29 3.46 -0.03 6.85
C HIS A 29 3.94 -0.11 5.41
N LEU A 30 3.76 1.00 4.70
CA LEU A 30 4.27 1.22 3.35
C LEU A 30 5.19 2.43 3.36
N SER A 31 6.30 2.34 2.67
CA SER A 31 7.16 3.48 2.34
C SER A 31 7.75 3.36 0.95
N GLY A 32 8.11 4.51 0.39
CA GLY A 32 8.84 4.58 -0.87
C GLY A 32 9.27 6.00 -1.21
N THR A 33 10.03 6.14 -2.28
CA THR A 33 10.50 7.44 -2.79
C THR A 33 9.90 7.69 -4.17
N VAL A 34 9.27 8.86 -4.35
CA VAL A 34 8.73 9.30 -5.64
C VAL A 34 9.90 9.70 -6.54
N ARG A 35 10.09 8.99 -7.65
CA ARG A 35 11.26 9.19 -8.54
C ARG A 35 11.35 10.63 -9.08
N ALA A 36 10.20 11.22 -9.42
CA ALA A 36 10.13 12.53 -10.05
C ALA A 36 10.56 13.69 -9.13
N THR A 37 10.30 13.56 -7.82
CA THR A 37 10.54 14.62 -6.83
C THR A 37 11.70 14.30 -5.88
N GLY A 38 12.10 13.02 -5.80
CA GLY A 38 13.06 12.54 -4.80
C GLY A 38 12.51 12.52 -3.38
N LYS A 39 11.23 12.85 -3.16
CA LYS A 39 10.62 12.90 -1.83
C LYS A 39 10.11 11.52 -1.43
N SER A 40 10.37 11.14 -0.18
CA SER A 40 9.86 9.90 0.40
C SER A 40 8.49 10.09 1.04
N PHE A 41 7.68 9.03 0.99
CA PHE A 41 6.43 8.90 1.74
C PHE A 41 6.53 7.69 2.67
N SER A 42 5.78 7.74 3.77
CA SER A 42 5.65 6.61 4.68
C SER A 42 4.33 6.70 5.44
N GLY A 43 3.76 5.56 5.76
CA GLY A 43 2.64 5.51 6.68
C GLY A 43 1.99 4.14 6.78
N PRO A 44 0.98 4.04 7.66
CA PRO A 44 0.20 2.82 7.78
C PRO A 44 -0.67 2.62 6.52
N PHE A 45 -0.97 1.36 6.23
CA PHE A 45 -1.98 0.98 5.24
C PHE A 45 -2.91 -0.10 5.80
N ALA A 46 -4.10 -0.18 5.22
CA ALA A 46 -5.02 -1.30 5.34
C ALA A 46 -5.49 -1.72 3.94
N LEU A 47 -5.31 -3.00 3.58
CA LEU A 47 -5.77 -3.59 2.34
C LEU A 47 -6.94 -4.53 2.65
N ARG A 48 -8.14 -4.19 2.18
CA ARG A 48 -9.30 -5.07 2.21
C ARG A 48 -9.39 -5.88 0.92
N LEU A 49 -9.42 -7.19 1.06
CA LEU A 49 -9.61 -8.15 -0.03
C LEU A 49 -10.90 -8.96 0.18
N THR A 50 -11.50 -9.39 -0.92
CA THR A 50 -12.49 -10.48 -0.94
C THR A 50 -11.95 -11.54 -1.89
N VAL A 51 -11.97 -12.81 -1.49
CA VAL A 51 -11.49 -13.96 -2.27
C VAL A 51 -12.60 -14.97 -2.45
N GLU A 52 -12.99 -15.23 -3.70
CA GLU A 52 -14.04 -16.17 -4.07
C GLU A 52 -13.52 -17.10 -5.16
N GLY A 53 -13.75 -18.41 -5.02
CA GLY A 53 -13.27 -19.40 -5.98
C GLY A 53 -11.75 -19.37 -6.20
N GLY A 54 -10.97 -19.02 -5.15
CA GLY A 54 -9.52 -18.87 -5.22
C GLY A 54 -9.02 -17.63 -5.97
N ARG A 55 -9.90 -16.67 -6.28
CA ARG A 55 -9.56 -15.41 -6.97
C ARG A 55 -9.94 -14.20 -6.14
N ILE A 56 -9.12 -13.15 -6.21
CA ILE A 56 -9.45 -11.87 -5.58
C ILE A 56 -10.58 -11.21 -6.39
N THR A 57 -11.72 -11.00 -5.76
CA THR A 57 -12.90 -10.33 -6.35
C THR A 57 -13.11 -8.90 -5.83
N ARG A 58 -12.38 -8.51 -4.77
CA ARG A 58 -12.30 -7.13 -4.27
C ARG A 58 -10.89 -6.77 -3.86
N HIS A 59 -10.47 -5.55 -4.16
CA HIS A 59 -9.19 -4.98 -3.73
C HIS A 59 -9.32 -3.49 -3.39
N HIS A 60 -9.44 -3.16 -2.11
CA HIS A 60 -9.60 -1.78 -1.63
C HIS A 60 -8.46 -1.41 -0.68
N LEU A 61 -7.62 -0.45 -1.09
CA LEU A 61 -6.47 0.02 -0.31
C LEU A 61 -6.81 1.34 0.38
N TYR A 62 -6.51 1.41 1.67
CA TYR A 62 -6.52 2.62 2.49
C TYR A 62 -5.08 2.89 2.92
N GLU A 63 -4.55 4.06 2.60
CA GLU A 63 -3.17 4.42 2.88
C GLU A 63 -3.07 5.90 3.26
N ASN A 64 -1.88 6.31 3.71
CA ASN A 64 -1.59 7.71 4.01
C ASN A 64 -1.48 8.56 2.73
N SER A 65 -2.63 8.81 2.08
CA SER A 65 -2.72 9.55 0.82
C SER A 65 -2.21 10.99 0.95
N ALA A 66 -2.31 11.60 2.13
CA ALA A 66 -1.75 12.92 2.39
C ALA A 66 -0.21 12.93 2.29
N SER A 67 0.47 11.95 2.88
CA SER A 67 1.94 11.82 2.77
C SER A 67 2.37 11.56 1.32
N ILE A 68 1.63 10.72 0.60
CA ILE A 68 1.91 10.42 -0.81
C ILE A 68 1.72 11.68 -1.67
N ALA A 69 0.62 12.42 -1.48
CA ALA A 69 0.37 13.67 -2.21
C ALA A 69 1.45 14.73 -1.95
N ALA A 70 1.93 14.84 -0.71
CA ALA A 70 3.04 15.72 -0.37
C ALA A 70 4.34 15.32 -1.08
N ALA A 71 4.64 14.02 -1.16
CA ALA A 71 5.81 13.52 -1.89
C ALA A 71 5.71 13.75 -3.40
N CYS A 72 4.52 13.74 -3.98
CA CYS A 72 4.30 14.03 -5.41
C CYS A 72 4.39 15.53 -5.77
N THR A 73 4.36 16.42 -4.78
CA THR A 73 4.46 17.87 -5.01
C THR A 73 5.94 18.28 -5.16
N PRO A 74 6.34 19.09 -6.17
CA PRO A 74 7.70 19.60 -6.31
C PRO A 74 8.23 20.34 -5.09
#